data_AF-K8ZT50-F1
#
_entry.id   AF-K8ZT50-F1
#
_cell.length_a   1.000
_cell.length_b   1.000
_cell.length_c   1.000
_cell.angle_alpha   90.00
_cell.angle_beta   90.00
_cell.angle_gamma   90.00
#
_symmetry.space_group_name_H-M   'P 1'
#
loop_
_entity.id
_entity.type
_entity.pdbx_description
1 polymer ?
#
loop_
_entity_poly.entity_id
_entity_poly.type
_entity_poly.pdbx_seq_one_letter_code
_entity_poly.pdbx_strand_id
1 'polypeptide(L)' 'MEKPLLSVVLEYTRGNQTRAAEILGLNRGTLRKKLKAHGLMSE' A
#
# COMPACT_ATOMS: atom_id res chain seq x y z
N MET A 1 11.26 7.53 -1.01
CA MET A 1 10.63 7.70 -2.34
C MET A 1 9.34 6.90 -2.49
N GLU A 2 9.25 5.66 -1.99
CA GLU A 2 8.04 4.82 -2.17
C GLU A 2 6.79 5.28 -1.38
N LYS A 3 6.95 5.93 -0.21
CA LYS A 3 5.83 6.34 0.66
C LYS A 3 4.74 7.17 -0.06
N PRO A 4 5.05 8.25 -0.83
CA PRO A 4 4.05 8.98 -1.61
C PRO A 4 3.25 8.12 -2.57
N LEU A 5 3.90 7.21 -3.31
CA LEU A 5 3.21 6.31 -4.25
C LEU A 5 2.22 5.40 -3.50
N LEU A 6 2.67 4.80 -2.39
CA LEU A 6 1.82 3.94 -1.56
C LEU A 6 0.61 4.71 -0.99
N SER A 7 0.83 5.93 -0.51
CA SER A 7 -0.24 6.79 0.03
C SER A 7 -1.27 7.15 -1.04
N VAL A 8 -0.84 7.60 -2.22
CA VAL A 8 -1.74 7.98 -3.32
C VAL A 8 -2.57 6.79 -3.79
N VAL A 9 -1.96 5.62 -3.96
CA VAL A 9 -2.71 4.43 -4.39
C VAL A 9 -3.67 3.96 -3.30
N LEU A 10 -3.28 4.00 -2.03
CA LEU A 10 -4.20 3.69 -0.92
C LEU A 10 -5.38 4.65 -0.86
N GLU A 11 -5.16 5.95 -1.05
CA GLU A 11 -6.23 6.94 -1.12
C GLU A 11 -7.16 6.66 -2.30
N TYR A 12 -6.59 6.43 -3.49
CA TYR A 12 -7.33 6.10 -4.69
C TYR A 12 -8.18 4.83 -4.54
N THR A 13 -7.68 3.82 -3.82
CA THR A 13 -8.43 2.59 -3.55
C THR A 13 -9.27 2.63 -2.27
N ARG A 14 -9.34 3.80 -1.59
CA ARG A 14 -10.04 3.99 -0.31
C ARG A 14 -9.64 2.96 0.75
N GLY A 15 -8.33 2.71 0.85
CA GLY A 15 -7.74 1.76 1.79
C GLY A 15 -7.86 0.28 1.39
N ASN A 16 -8.45 -0.05 0.24
CA ASN A 16 -8.52 -1.44 -0.23
C ASN A 16 -7.14 -1.94 -0.66
N GLN A 17 -6.49 -2.70 0.22
CA GLN A 17 -5.13 -3.20 0.02
C GLN A 17 -5.02 -4.23 -1.11
N THR A 18 -6.07 -5.04 -1.35
CA THR A 18 -6.05 -6.00 -2.46
C THR A 18 -6.00 -5.25 -3.79
N ARG A 19 -6.88 -4.27 -3.97
CA ARG A 19 -6.90 -3.43 -5.17
C ARG A 19 -5.64 -2.58 -5.32
N ALA A 20 -5.10 -2.06 -4.21
CA ALA A 20 -3.84 -1.31 -4.24
C ALA A 20 -2.67 -2.20 -4.66
N ALA A 21 -2.63 -3.45 -4.20
CA ALA A 21 -1.60 -4.41 -4.56
C ALA A 21 -1.67 -4.77 -6.05
N GLU A 22 -2.88 -4.96 -6.59
CA GLU A 22 -3.10 -5.18 -8.03
C GLU A 22 -2.60 -4.00 -8.88
N ILE A 23 -2.95 -2.77 -8.51
CA ILE A 23 -2.51 -1.55 -9.22
C ILE A 23 -0.98 -1.41 -9.19
N LEU A 24 -0.36 -1.72 -8.06
CA LEU A 24 1.09 -1.61 -7.89
C LEU A 24 1.86 -2.81 -8.47
N GLY A 25 1.18 -3.84 -8.97
CA GLY A 25 1.82 -5.08 -9.43
C GLY A 25 2.53 -5.85 -8.31
N LEU A 26 2.03 -5.75 -7.07
CA LEU A 26 2.62 -6.37 -5.89
C LEU A 26 1.73 -7.50 -5.38
N ASN A 27 2.33 -8.47 -4.69
CA ASN A 27 1.57 -9.34 -3.80
C ASN A 27 1.07 -8.52 -2.60
N ARG A 28 -0.17 -8.76 -2.15
CA ARG A 28 -0.76 -8.15 -0.93
C ARG A 28 0.15 -8.26 0.29
N GLY A 29 0.85 -9.38 0.48
CA GLY A 29 1.79 -9.56 1.59
C GLY A 29 2.97 -8.59 1.53
N THR A 30 3.50 -8.34 0.33
CA THR A 30 4.57 -7.37 0.08
C THR A 30 4.09 -5.94 0.33
N LEU A 31 2.90 -5.59 -0.19
CA LEU A 31 2.27 -4.30 0.09
C LEU A 31 2.16 -4.08 1.60
N ARG A 32 1.60 -5.05 2.34
CA ARG A 32 1.44 -4.95 3.79
C ARG A 32 2.75 -4.66 4.53
N LYS A 33 3.84 -5.34 4.16
CA LYS A 33 5.18 -5.10 4.74
C LYS A 33 5.67 -3.68 4.45
N LYS A 34 5.51 -3.19 3.22
CA LYS A 34 5.88 -1.82 2.84
C LYS A 34 5.05 -0.78 3.59
N LEU A 35 3.75 -1.01 3.78
CA LEU A 35 2.88 -0.09 4.54
C LEU A 35 3.31 0.02 6.00
N LYS A 36 3.64 -1.09 6.67
CA LYS A 36 4.20 -1.06 8.02
C LYS A 36 5.54 -0.31 8.07
N ALA A 37 6.46 -0.61 7.15
CA ALA A 37 7.77 0.02 7.09
C ALA A 37 7.71 1.54 6.88
N HIS A 38 6.65 2.05 6.25
CA HIS A 38 6.45 3.49 6.02
C HIS A 38 5.51 4.18 7.02
N GLY A 39 5.01 3.45 8.03
CA GLY A 39 4.08 3.97 9.03
C GLY A 39 2.70 4.31 8.47
N LEU A 40 2.27 3.61 7.41
CA LEU A 40 0.97 3.79 6.74
C LEU A 40 -0.08 2.78 7.23
N MET A 41 0.30 1.86 8.12
CA MET A 41 -0.60 0.88 8.73
C MET A 41 -0.11 0.59 10.14
N SER A 42 -1.03 0.62 11.12
CA SER A 42 -0.76 0.15 12.47
C SER A 42 -0.57 -1.38 12.50
N GLU A 43 -0.01 -1.89 13.60
CA GLU A 43 0.27 -3.32 13.80
C GLU A 43 -0.94 -4.24 13.53
#